data_AF-A0A7J7HYI5-F1
#
_entry.id   AF-A0A7J7HYI5-F1
#
_cell.length_a   1.000
_cell.length_b   1.000
_cell.length_c   1.000
_cell.angle_alpha   90.00
_cell.angle_beta   90.00
_cell.angle_gamma   90.00
#
_symmetry.space_group_name_H-M   'P 1'
#
loop_
_entity.id
_entity.type
_entity.pdbx_description
1 polymer ?
#
loop_
_entity_poly.entity_id
_entity_poly.type
_entity_poly.pdbx_seq_one_letter_code
_entity_poly.pdbx_strand_id
1 'polypeptide(L)' 'MARCEAKERKILVAVDEGEESMYALSWCLNNILVSQNSKDTLILLYAKATPPVYTALDGTGNNN' A
#
# COMPACT_ATOMS: atom_id res chain seq x y z
N MET A 1 15.60 -31.82 -8.51
CA MET A 1 15.03 -30.55 -9.00
C MET A 1 15.89 -29.44 -8.43
N ALA A 2 16.58 -28.67 -9.28
CA ALA A 2 17.46 -27.60 -8.81
C ALA A 2 16.62 -26.57 -8.04
N ARG A 3 16.86 -26.45 -6.73
CA ARG A 3 16.39 -25.30 -5.96
C ARG A 3 17.27 -24.15 -6.42
N CYS A 4 16.85 -23.51 -7.51
CA CYS A 4 17.35 -22.19 -7.88
C CYS A 4 17.31 -21.38 -6.58
N GLU A 5 18.46 -20.94 -6.09
CA GLU A 5 18.53 -20.12 -4.89
C GLU A 5 17.77 -18.83 -5.23
N ALA A 6 16.48 -18.84 -4.90
CA ALA A 6 15.58 -17.78 -5.27
C ALA A 6 16.05 -16.56 -4.51
N LYS A 7 16.64 -15.62 -5.25
CA LYS A 7 16.97 -14.27 -4.81
C LYS A 7 15.86 -13.79 -3.85
N GLU A 8 16.27 -13.29 -2.68
CA GLU A 8 15.35 -12.84 -1.63
C GLU A 8 14.14 -12.13 -2.24
N ARG A 9 12.94 -12.70 -2.04
CA ARG A 9 11.74 -12.22 -2.70
C ARG A 9 11.25 -11.00 -1.94
N LYS A 10 10.91 -9.95 -2.67
CA LYS A 10 10.32 -8.73 -2.12
C LYS A 10 8.86 -8.66 -2.53
N ILE A 11 7.96 -8.48 -1.56
CA ILE A 11 6.52 -8.48 -1.76
C ILE A 11 6.01 -7.10 -1.36
N LEU A 12 5.40 -6.38 -2.29
CA LEU A 12 4.77 -5.09 -2.02
C LEU A 12 3.27 -5.30 -1.80
N VAL A 13 2.75 -4.81 -0.66
CA VAL A 13 1.32 -4.82 -0.36
C VAL A 13 0.87 -3.38 -0.18
N ALA A 14 -0.03 -2.92 -1.05
CA ALA A 14 -0.67 -1.62 -0.92
C ALA A 14 -1.94 -1.75 -0.10
N VAL A 15 -2.13 -0.87 0.88
CA VAL A 15 -3.30 -0.84 1.77
C VAL A 15 -3.84 0.58 1.90
N ASP A 16 -5.14 0.71 2.09
CA ASP A 16 -5.82 1.95 2.48
C ASP A 16 -6.52 1.76 3.84
N GLU A 17 -7.44 2.67 4.20
CA GLU A 17 -8.22 2.61 5.44
C GLU A 17 -9.40 1.62 5.38
N GLY A 18 -9.65 0.99 4.24
CA GLY A 18 -10.76 0.07 4.05
C GLY A 18 -10.56 -1.26 4.77
N GLU A 19 -11.64 -1.82 5.31
CA GLU A 19 -11.60 -3.16 5.94
C GLU A 19 -11.16 -4.25 4.95
N GLU A 20 -11.53 -4.13 3.68
CA GLU A 20 -11.14 -5.05 2.62
C GLU A 20 -9.61 -5.11 2.44
N SER A 21 -8.95 -3.95 2.50
CA SER A 21 -7.49 -3.86 2.44
C SER A 21 -6.82 -4.48 3.66
N MET A 22 -7.40 -4.30 4.85
CA MET A 22 -6.89 -4.92 6.09
C MET A 22 -7.07 -6.44 6.09
N TYR A 23 -8.19 -6.92 5.56
CA TYR A 23 -8.44 -8.35 5.39
C TYR A 23 -7.44 -8.97 4.42
N ALA A 24 -7.22 -8.34 3.26
CA ALA A 24 -6.24 -8.78 2.28
C ALA A 24 -4.81 -8.83 2.86
N LEU A 25 -4.42 -7.83 3.65
CA LEU A 25 -3.14 -7.82 4.37
C LEU A 25 -3.05 -9.00 5.35
N SER A 26 -4.08 -9.20 6.17
CA SER A 26 -4.13 -10.30 7.15
C SER A 26 -3.99 -11.66 6.46
N TRP A 27 -4.67 -11.84 5.33
CA TRP A 27 -4.55 -13.05 4.53
C TRP A 27 -3.12 -13.21 3.98
N CYS A 28 -2.53 -12.14 3.45
CA CYS A 28 -1.18 -12.14 2.90
C CYS A 28 -0.13 -12.55 3.95
N LEU A 29 -0.21 -11.99 5.15
CA LEU A 29 0.71 -12.33 6.25
C LEU A 29 0.62 -13.80 6.63
N ASN A 30 -0.60 -14.31 6.83
CA ASN A 30 -0.83 -15.68 7.28
C ASN A 30 -0.44 -16.73 6.24
N ASN A 31 -0.79 -16.50 4.97
CA ASN A 31 -0.63 -17.51 3.92
C ASN A 31 0.72 -17.44 3.20
N ILE A 32 1.33 -16.25 3.10
CA ILE A 32 2.54 -16.07 2.28
C ILE A 32 3.79 -16.06 3.16
N LEU A 33 3.83 -15.24 4.22
CA LEU A 33 5.02 -15.06 5.04
C LEU A 33 5.16 -16.13 6.12
N VAL A 34 4.09 -16.35 6.90
CA VAL A 34 4.13 -17.26 8.05
C VAL A 34 4.17 -18.73 7.60
N SER A 35 3.38 -19.09 6.58
CA SER A 35 3.28 -20.47 6.11
C SER A 35 4.57 -21.01 5.47
N GLN A 36 5.35 -20.16 4.78
CA GLN A 36 6.54 -20.61 4.04
C GLN A 36 7.85 -20.52 4.84
N ASN A 37 7.84 -20.00 6.08
CA ASN A 37 9.04 -19.71 6.88
C ASN A 37 10.14 -19.07 6.01
N SER A 38 9.70 -18.11 5.18
CA SER A 38 10.52 -17.54 4.12
C SER A 38 11.26 -16.32 4.63
N LYS A 39 12.45 -16.07 4.06
CA LYS A 39 13.20 -14.82 4.28
C LYS A 39 12.65 -13.68 3.39
N ASP A 40 11.37 -13.74 3.04
CA ASP A 40 10.78 -12.78 2.12
C ASP A 40 10.62 -11.43 2.83
N THR A 41 10.94 -10.35 2.12
CA THR A 41 10.78 -8.99 2.64
C THR A 41 9.42 -8.45 2.22
N LEU A 42 8.57 -8.12 3.20
CA LEU A 42 7.32 -7.42 2.95
C LEU A 42 7.55 -5.89 2.99
N ILE A 43 7.11 -5.21 1.95
CA ILE A 43 7.07 -3.75 1.86
C ILE A 43 5.59 -3.37 1.93
N LEU A 44 5.21 -2.60 2.95
CA LEU A 44 3.84 -2.11 3.11
C LEU A 44 3.76 -0.67 2.58
N LEU A 45 2.86 -0.44 1.63
CA LEU A 45 2.57 0.90 1.09
C LEU A 45 1.17 1.32 1.54
N TYR A 46 1.08 2.38 2.32
CA TYR A 46 -0.19 2.95 2.73
C TYR A 46 -0.61 4.08 1.77
N ALA A 47 -1.74 3.91 1.10
CA ALA A 47 -2.30 4.89 0.18
C ALA A 47 -3.11 5.94 0.96
N LYS A 48 -2.48 7.08 1.24
CA LYS A 48 -3.18 8.24 1.82
C LYS A 48 -3.75 9.12 0.71
N ALA A 49 -5.06 9.39 0.74
CA ALA A 49 -5.67 10.35 -0.17
C ALA A 49 -5.02 11.73 -0.01
N THR A 50 -4.72 12.40 -1.13
CA THR A 50 -4.18 13.76 -1.11
C THR A 50 -5.23 14.70 -0.50
N PRO A 51 -4.88 15.54 0.48
CA PRO A 51 -5.81 16.52 1.03
C PRO A 51 -6.36 17.42 -0.10
N PRO A 52 -7.64 17.82 -0.06
CA PRO A 52 -8.20 18.72 -1.05
C PRO A 52 -7.42 20.03 -1.06
N VAL A 53 -6.79 20.37 -2.19
CA VAL A 53 -6.16 21.67 -2.39
C VAL A 53 -7.26 22.65 -2.76
N TYR A 54 -7.72 23.43 -1.78
CA TYR A 54 -8.66 24.53 -2.06
C TYR A 54 -7.89 25.67 -2.72
N THR A 55 -8.15 25.94 -4.00
CA THR A 55 -7.63 27.15 -4.64
C THR A 55 -8.41 28.34 -4.07
N ALA A 56 -7.74 29.17 -3.27
CA ALA A 56 -8.25 30.48 -2.86
C ALA A 56 -8.23 31.42 -4.08
N LEU A 57 -9.27 31.31 -4.92
CA LEU A 57 -9.53 32.20 -6.03
C LEU A 57 -10.98 32.68 -5.90
N ASP A 58 -11.28 33.46 -4.86
CA ASP A 58 -12.46 34.30 -4.86
C ASP A 58 -12.14 35.58 -5.66
N GLY A 59 -12.31 35.48 -6.97
CA GLY A 59 -12.23 36.61 -7.87
C GLY A 59 -13.39 37.57 -7.64
N THR A 60 -13.33 38.38 -6.57
CA THR A 60 -14.24 39.52 -6.38
C THR A 60 -13.48 40.79 -6.72
N GLY A 61 -13.24 40.98 -8.02
CA GLY A 61 -12.80 42.26 -8.58
C GLY A 61 -13.94 43.27 -8.47
N ASN A 62 -13.76 44.25 -7.59
CA ASN A 62 -14.61 45.44 -7.49
C ASN A 62 -14.44 46.29 -8.76
N ASN A 63 -15.43 46.23 -9.66
CA ASN A 63 -15.46 47.06 -10.86
C ASN A 63 -16.88 47.60 -11.14
N ASN A 64 -17.30 48.60 -10.37
CA ASN A 64 -18.05 49.83 -10.74
C ASN A 64 -18.86 50.36 -9.56
#